data_AF-A0A915BAR6-F1
#
_entry.id   AF-A0A915BAR6-F1
#
_cell.length_a   1.000
_cell.length_b   1.000
_cell.length_c   1.000
_cell.angle_alpha   90.00
_cell.angle_beta   90.00
_cell.angle_gamma   90.00
#
_symmetry.space_group_name_H-M   'P 1'
#
loop_
_entity.id
_entity.type
_entity.pdbx_description
1 polymer ?
#
loop_
_entity_poly.entity_id
_entity_poly.type
_entity_poly.pdbx_seq_one_letter_code
_entity_poly.pdbx_strand_id
1 'polypeptide(L)'
;YQLANFTAVFILINELPTDEDLTFAKIAFRRNATIVFLLSKCDKILMARSRSDEIPICDLLKQRFVDKGIVRFDRVLASNAPELCGRVHLFFVSARVFKALRSGESDASVFLLHERAVFDF
;
A
#
# COMPACT_ATOMS: atom_id res chain seq x y z
N TYR A 1 -29.55 -2.22 15.09
CA TYR A 1 -28.54 -2.72 14.14
C TYR A 1 -27.17 -2.67 14.82
N GLN A 2 -26.60 -3.81 15.22
CA GLN A 2 -25.20 -3.88 15.65
C GLN A 2 -24.33 -3.85 14.40
N LEU A 3 -23.71 -2.70 14.10
CA LEU A 3 -22.66 -2.66 13.08
C LEU A 3 -21.46 -3.44 13.63
N ALA A 4 -20.92 -4.35 12.82
CA ALA A 4 -19.72 -5.11 13.17
C ALA A 4 -18.56 -4.17 13.52
N ASN A 5 -17.90 -4.44 14.64
CA ASN A 5 -16.61 -3.83 14.97
C ASN A 5 -15.51 -4.69 14.37
N PHE A 6 -14.66 -4.08 13.55
CA PHE A 6 -13.51 -4.73 12.95
C PHE A 6 -12.27 -4.36 13.75
N THR A 7 -11.43 -5.35 14.07
CA THR A 7 -10.13 -5.09 14.72
C THR A 7 -9.17 -4.39 13.76
N ALA A 8 -9.16 -4.81 12.49
CA ALA A 8 -8.35 -4.22 11.45
C ALA A 8 -9.14 -4.13 10.13
N VAL A 9 -8.85 -3.09 9.35
CA VAL A 9 -9.45 -2.83 8.04
C VAL A 9 -8.34 -2.58 7.03
N PHE A 10 -8.34 -3.38 5.97
CA PHE A 10 -7.41 -3.26 4.85
C PHE A 10 -8.11 -2.57 3.68
N ILE A 11 -7.60 -1.41 3.27
CA ILE A 11 -8.16 -0.60 2.18
C ILE A 11 -7.26 -0.74 0.97
N LEU A 12 -7.76 -1.41 -0.07
CA LEU A 12 -7.02 -1.64 -1.31
C LEU A 12 -7.15 -0.42 -2.24
N ILE A 13 -6.03 0.23 -2.53
CA ILE A 13 -5.97 1.38 -3.43
C ILE A 13 -5.10 1.05 -4.65
N ASN A 14 -5.33 1.73 -5.77
CA ASN A 14 -4.48 1.62 -6.96
C ASN A 14 -3.51 2.81 -7.10
N GLU A 15 -3.84 3.94 -6.49
CA GLU A 15 -3.06 5.17 -6.52
C GLU A 15 -3.14 5.86 -5.15
N LEU A 16 -3.26 7.19 -5.11
CA LEU A 16 -3.56 7.92 -3.88
C LEU A 16 -5.00 7.64 -3.43
N PRO A 17 -5.26 7.62 -2.10
CA PRO A 17 -6.62 7.45 -1.59
C PRO A 17 -7.56 8.52 -2.13
N THR A 18 -8.75 8.11 -2.55
CA THR A 18 -9.84 9.01 -2.91
C THR A 18 -10.54 9.54 -1.66
N ASP A 19 -11.39 10.54 -1.81
CA ASP A 19 -12.18 11.07 -0.69
C ASP A 19 -13.13 10.01 -0.09
N GLU A 20 -13.61 9.07 -0.91
CA GLU A 20 -14.42 7.93 -0.45
C GLU A 20 -13.59 6.97 0.42
N ASP A 21 -12.38 6.62 -0.02
CA ASP A 21 -11.45 5.78 0.73
C ASP A 21 -11.13 6.42 2.10
N LEU A 22 -10.85 7.73 2.10
CA LEU A 22 -10.54 8.48 3.32
C LEU A 22 -11.75 8.60 4.24
N THR A 23 -12.94 8.82 3.69
CA THR A 23 -14.18 8.89 4.47
C THR A 23 -14.45 7.56 5.18
N PHE A 24 -14.31 6.45 4.45
CA PHE A 24 -14.44 5.12 5.03
C PHE A 24 -13.37 4.86 6.11
N ALA A 25 -12.12 5.20 5.83
CA ALA A 25 -11.01 5.07 6.78
C ALA A 25 -11.28 5.85 8.08
N LYS A 26 -11.77 7.09 8.00
CA LYS A 26 -12.14 7.91 9.16
C LYS A 26 -13.23 7.26 10.01
N ILE A 27 -14.25 6.70 9.38
CA ILE A 27 -15.35 6.01 10.09
C ILE A 27 -14.83 4.78 10.82
N ALA A 28 -14.02 3.96 10.14
CA ALA A 28 -13.43 2.76 10.72
C ALA A 28 -12.46 3.12 11.87
N PHE A 29 -11.62 4.14 11.68
CA PHE A 29 -10.69 4.61 12.69
C PHE A 29 -11.40 5.11 13.97
N ARG A 30 -12.51 5.86 13.83
CA ARG A 30 -13.33 6.29 14.99
C ARG A 30 -13.96 5.14 15.76
N ARG A 31 -14.00 3.94 15.18
CA ARG A 31 -14.46 2.71 15.83
C ARG A 31 -13.32 1.87 16.39
N ASN A 32 -12.13 2.46 16.53
CA ASN A 32 -10.90 1.82 17.01
C ASN A 32 -10.41 0.66 16.12
N ALA A 33 -10.73 0.67 14.83
CA ALA A 33 -10.14 -0.26 13.89
C ALA A 33 -8.74 0.21 13.47
N THR A 34 -7.77 -0.70 13.43
CA THR A 34 -6.46 -0.45 12.80
C THR A 34 -6.65 -0.33 11.30
N ILE A 35 -6.18 0.76 10.69
CA ILE A 35 -6.33 0.99 9.25
C ILE A 35 -5.01 0.76 8.54
N VAL A 36 -5.07 -0.07 7.49
CA VAL A 36 -3.93 -0.40 6.64
C VAL A 36 -4.31 -0.16 5.19
N PHE A 37 -3.63 0.78 4.53
CA PHE A 37 -3.74 0.98 3.09
C PHE A 37 -2.80 0.05 2.34
N LEU A 38 -3.33 -0.62 1.32
CA LEU A 38 -2.59 -1.50 0.43
C LEU A 38 -2.56 -0.89 -0.97
N LEU A 39 -1.46 -0.25 -1.34
CA LEU A 39 -1.27 0.25 -2.70
C LEU A 39 -0.91 -0.93 -3.60
N SER A 40 -1.85 -1.29 -4.47
CA SER A 40 -1.80 -2.49 -5.29
C SER A 40 -1.21 -2.24 -6.67
N LYS A 41 -0.94 -3.34 -7.40
CA LYS A 41 -0.42 -3.32 -8.79
C LYS A 41 0.94 -2.64 -8.93
N CYS A 42 1.74 -2.63 -7.86
CA CYS A 42 3.10 -2.06 -7.89
C CYS A 42 3.99 -2.70 -8.96
N ASP A 43 3.78 -3.98 -9.28
CA ASP A 43 4.45 -4.68 -10.37
C ASP A 43 4.30 -3.95 -11.71
N LYS A 44 3.08 -3.51 -12.05
CA LYS A 44 2.83 -2.76 -13.28
C LYS A 44 3.50 -1.39 -13.26
N ILE A 45 3.46 -0.70 -12.12
CA ILE A 45 4.05 0.64 -11.97
C ILE A 45 5.58 0.56 -12.07
N LEU A 46 6.20 -0.41 -11.40
CA LEU A 46 7.64 -0.65 -11.45
C LEU A 46 8.09 -1.03 -12.86
N MET A 47 7.35 -1.90 -13.56
CA MET A 47 7.66 -2.20 -14.98
C MET A 47 7.58 -0.96 -15.86
N ALA A 48 6.55 -0.13 -15.70
CA ALA A 48 6.39 1.09 -16.49
C ALA A 48 7.54 2.07 -16.24
N ARG A 49 7.94 2.27 -14.97
CA ARG A 49 9.09 3.12 -14.62
C ARG A 49 10.41 2.54 -15.11
N SER A 50 10.62 1.24 -14.96
CA SER A 50 11.83 0.57 -15.44
C SER A 50 12.02 0.79 -16.95
N ARG A 51 10.95 0.73 -17.74
CA ARG A 51 10.97 1.03 -19.18
C ARG A 51 11.22 2.52 -19.46
N SER A 52 10.55 3.39 -18.72
CA SER A 52 10.63 4.85 -18.93
C SER A 52 12.00 5.43 -18.55
N ASP A 53 12.59 4.92 -17.48
CA ASP A 53 13.84 5.44 -16.92
C ASP A 53 15.06 4.64 -17.43
N GLU A 54 14.83 3.56 -18.19
CA GLU A 54 15.85 2.60 -18.63
C GLU A 54 16.68 1.99 -17.47
N ILE A 55 16.09 1.93 -16.28
CA ILE A 55 16.69 1.36 -15.07
C ILE A 55 16.06 -0.02 -14.81
N PRO A 56 16.84 -1.08 -14.54
CA PRO A 56 16.27 -2.38 -14.16
C PRO A 56 15.47 -2.28 -12.85
N ILE A 57 14.57 -3.24 -12.62
CA ILE A 57 13.82 -3.33 -11.35
C ILE A 57 14.77 -3.85 -10.26
N CYS A 58 15.54 -2.92 -9.69
CA CYS A 58 16.48 -3.14 -8.59
C CYS A 58 16.06 -2.36 -7.35
N ASP A 59 16.78 -2.55 -6.24
CA ASP A 59 16.45 -1.92 -4.96
C ASP A 59 16.46 -0.40 -5.01
N LEU A 60 17.33 0.21 -5.83
CA LEU A 60 17.32 1.65 -6.05
C LEU A 60 15.99 2.14 -6.64
N LEU A 61 15.47 1.47 -7.67
CA LEU A 61 14.20 1.85 -8.31
C LEU A 61 13.03 1.66 -7.35
N LYS A 62 13.04 0.54 -6.61
CA LYS A 62 12.04 0.21 -5.59
C LYS A 62 12.01 1.25 -4.47
N GLN A 63 13.17 1.60 -3.92
CA GLN A 63 13.29 2.59 -2.85
C GLN A 63 12.75 3.95 -3.32
N ARG A 64 13.18 4.43 -4.50
CA ARG A 64 12.64 5.68 -5.09
C ARG A 64 11.13 5.64 -5.31
N PHE A 65 10.59 4.48 -5.67
CA PHE A 65 9.16 4.30 -5.84
C PHE A 65 8.42 4.41 -4.50
N VAL A 66 8.89 3.72 -3.47
CA VAL A 66 8.31 3.72 -2.11
C VAL A 66 8.42 5.11 -1.48
N ASP A 67 9.61 5.71 -1.45
CA ASP A 67 9.84 7.03 -0.82
C ASP A 67 8.92 8.10 -1.43
N LYS A 68 8.83 8.13 -2.77
CA LYS A 68 7.95 9.06 -3.47
C LYS A 68 6.48 8.79 -3.20
N GLY A 69 6.10 7.51 -3.03
CA GLY A 69 4.74 7.11 -2.70
C GLY A 69 4.33 7.54 -1.30
N ILE A 70 5.20 7.31 -0.30
CA ILE A 70 4.99 7.71 1.10
C ILE A 70 4.79 9.22 1.20
N VAL A 71 5.70 10.01 0.62
CA VAL A 71 5.61 11.49 0.67
C VAL A 71 4.31 12.01 0.07
N ARG A 72 3.82 11.39 -1.02
CA ARG A 72 2.55 11.79 -1.64
C ARG A 72 1.35 11.38 -0.79
N PHE A 73 1.39 10.18 -0.23
CA PHE A 73 0.34 9.66 0.65
C PHE A 73 0.21 10.53 1.91
N ASP A 74 1.32 10.84 2.58
CA ASP A 74 1.35 11.70 3.76
C ASP A 74 0.81 13.10 3.47
N ARG A 75 1.10 13.65 2.29
CA ARG A 75 0.56 14.94 1.86
C ARG A 75 -0.97 14.89 1.71
N VAL A 76 -1.50 13.83 1.12
CA VAL A 76 -2.96 13.64 0.95
C VAL A 76 -3.64 13.46 2.31
N LEU A 77 -3.05 12.69 3.21
CA LEU A 77 -3.58 12.57 4.57
C LEU A 77 -3.56 13.92 5.30
N ALA A 78 -2.45 14.66 5.23
CA ALA A 78 -2.34 15.96 5.89
C ALA A 78 -3.38 16.97 5.41
N SER A 79 -3.73 16.96 4.12
CA SER A 79 -4.73 17.87 3.56
C SER A 79 -6.18 17.40 3.81
N ASN A 80 -6.44 16.11 3.64
CA ASN A 80 -7.82 15.60 3.52
C ASN A 80 -8.28 14.80 4.73
N ALA A 81 -7.36 14.24 5.51
CA ALA A 81 -7.65 13.39 6.67
C ALA A 81 -6.57 13.52 7.77
N PRO A 82 -6.34 14.74 8.31
CA PRO A 82 -5.26 14.98 9.27
C PRO A 82 -5.37 14.13 10.55
N GLU A 83 -6.58 13.68 10.91
CA GLU A 83 -6.79 12.77 12.03
C GLU A 83 -6.18 11.37 11.83
N LEU A 84 -5.90 10.98 10.59
CA LEU A 84 -5.28 9.70 10.23
C LEU A 84 -3.75 9.78 10.12
N CYS A 85 -3.17 10.98 10.07
CA CYS A 85 -1.73 11.20 9.92
C CYS A 85 -0.92 10.51 11.03
N GLY A 86 0.03 9.65 10.66
CA GLY A 86 0.85 8.89 11.61
C GLY A 86 0.09 7.85 12.42
N ARG A 87 -1.19 7.58 12.09
CA ARG A 87 -2.06 6.62 12.78
C ARG A 87 -2.46 5.43 11.91
N VAL A 88 -2.08 5.44 10.64
CA VAL A 88 -2.39 4.40 9.65
C VAL A 88 -1.12 3.91 8.98
N HIS A 89 -1.18 2.71 8.43
CA HIS A 89 -0.06 2.11 7.71
C HIS A 89 -0.31 2.14 6.19
N LEU A 90 0.77 2.25 5.42
CA LEU A 90 0.75 2.11 3.96
C LEU A 90 1.73 1.01 3.56
N PHE A 91 1.25 0.02 2.81
CA PHE A 91 2.09 -1.00 2.21
C PHE A 91 1.91 -1.06 0.71
N PHE A 92 3.02 -1.21 0.00
CA PHE A 92 3.08 -1.35 -1.44
C PHE A 92 3.10 -2.83 -1.79
N VAL A 93 2.07 -3.29 -2.51
CA VAL A 93 1.83 -4.71 -2.73
C VAL A 93 1.56 -5.06 -4.18
N SER A 94 1.70 -6.34 -4.50
CA SER A 94 1.38 -6.88 -5.82
C SER A 94 0.81 -8.28 -5.67
N ALA A 95 -0.37 -8.51 -6.25
CA ALA A 95 -1.04 -9.82 -6.17
C ALA A 95 -0.15 -10.95 -6.75
N ARG A 96 0.65 -10.65 -7.78
CA ARG A 96 1.62 -11.58 -8.35
C ARG A 96 2.70 -11.98 -7.34
N VAL A 97 3.18 -11.04 -6.54
CA VAL A 97 4.16 -11.28 -5.47
C VAL A 97 3.54 -12.20 -4.41
N PHE A 98 2.33 -11.89 -3.93
CA PHE A 98 1.64 -12.76 -2.98
C PHE A 98 1.40 -14.17 -3.51
N LYS A 99 0.97 -14.29 -4.77
CA LYS A 99 0.79 -15.61 -5.42
C LYS A 99 2.13 -16.35 -5.46
N ALA A 100 3.19 -15.70 -5.91
CA ALA A 100 4.51 -16.29 -6.05
C ALA A 100 5.04 -16.80 -4.69
N LEU A 101 4.93 -15.98 -3.64
CA LEU A 101 5.32 -16.34 -2.28
C LEU A 101 4.54 -17.53 -1.74
N ARG A 102 3.22 -17.59 -1.97
CA ARG A 102 2.38 -18.71 -1.54
C ARG A 102 2.64 -20.00 -2.33
N SER A 103 2.95 -19.87 -3.61
CA SER A 103 3.16 -21.01 -4.52
C SER A 103 4.62 -21.48 -4.57
N GLY A 104 5.57 -20.75 -3.95
CA GLY A 104 7.00 -21.03 -4.04
C GLY A 104 7.62 -20.68 -5.41
N GLU A 105 6.92 -19.88 -6.22
CA GLU A 105 7.40 -19.42 -7.53
C GLU A 105 8.31 -18.19 -7.35
N SER A 106 9.32 -18.02 -8.21
CA SER A 106 10.26 -16.90 -8.14
C SER A 106 9.95 -15.75 -9.11
N ASP A 107 9.09 -15.96 -10.11
CA ASP A 107 8.95 -15.05 -11.25
C ASP A 107 8.51 -13.62 -10.89
N ALA A 108 7.81 -13.47 -9.76
CA ALA A 108 7.35 -12.17 -9.29
C ALA A 108 8.15 -11.62 -8.10
N SER A 109 9.14 -12.35 -7.58
CA SER A 109 9.92 -11.92 -6.40
C SER A 109 10.67 -10.61 -6.63
N VAL A 110 11.05 -10.34 -7.88
CA VAL A 110 11.67 -9.07 -8.30
C VAL A 110 10.81 -7.84 -7.98
N PHE A 111 9.48 -8.00 -7.82
CA PHE A 111 8.56 -6.92 -7.47
C PHE A 111 8.28 -6.80 -5.96
N LEU A 112 8.92 -7.62 -5.12
CA LEU A 112 8.77 -7.53 -3.67
C LEU A 112 9.32 -6.19 -3.16
N LEU A 113 8.48 -5.46 -2.42
CA LEU A 113 8.77 -4.12 -1.89
C LEU A 113 8.84 -4.08 -0.36
N HIS A 114 8.11 -4.95 0.32
CA HIS A 114 8.15 -5.07 1.77
C HIS A 114 8.27 -6.53 2.16
N GLU A 115 9.49 -6.97 2.46
CA GLU A 115 9.71 -8.34 2.94
C GLU A 115 8.97 -8.61 4.26
N ARG A 116 8.95 -7.65 5.18
CA ARG A 116 8.32 -7.80 6.50
C ARG A 116 6.80 -7.61 6.52
N ALA A 117 6.25 -6.79 5.63
CA ALA A 117 4.80 -6.56 5.58
C ALA A 117 4.02 -7.79 5.10
N VAL A 118 4.70 -8.79 4.54
CA VAL A 118 4.05 -10.03 4.10
C VAL A 118 3.81 -10.99 5.27
N PHE A 119 4.61 -10.90 6.34
CA PHE A 119 4.69 -11.95 7.36
C PHE A 119 4.31 -11.52 8.79
N ASP A 120 4.26 -10.22 9.10
CA ASP A 120 4.07 -9.71 10.47
C ASP A 120 2.70 -9.05 10.72
N PHE A 121 1.59 -9.66 10.25
CA PHE A 121 0.22 -9.21 10.59
C PHE A 121 -0.51 -10.20 11.51
#